data_AF-A0A067WC92-F1
#
_entry.id   AF-A0A067WC92-F1
#
_cell.length_a   1.000
_cell.length_b   1.000
_cell.length_c   1.000
_cell.angle_alpha   90.00
_cell.angle_beta   90.00
_cell.angle_gamma   90.00
#
_symmetry.space_group_name_H-M   'P 1'
#
loop_
_entity.id
_entity.type
_entity.pdbx_description
1 polymer ?
#
loop_
_entity_poly.entity_id
_entity_poly.type
_entity_poly.pdbx_seq_one_letter_code
_entity_poly.pdbx_strand_id
1 'polypeptide(L)'
;MALFPFSIADIDDPSHIRVVLYASGRMGHAPLNALLKQILQEGKREDKKHQKNYIQLLQRITALEEQLTTGIKDHSFSSEKAGRFPK
;
A
#
# COMPACT_ATOMS: atom_id res chain seq x y z
N MET A 1 19.02 28.03 12.36
CA MET A 1 19.37 27.86 10.93
C MET A 1 18.95 26.45 10.52
N ALA A 2 18.13 26.30 9.48
CA ALA A 2 17.82 24.98 8.94
C ALA A 2 18.98 24.53 8.04
N LEU A 3 19.57 23.38 8.33
CA LEU A 3 20.59 22.77 7.49
C LEU A 3 19.88 21.86 6.49
N PHE A 4 19.78 22.30 5.24
CA PHE A 4 19.23 21.50 4.16
C PHE A 4 20.25 20.44 3.72
N PRO A 5 19.79 19.24 3.33
CA PRO A 5 20.69 18.23 2.79
C PRO A 5 21.33 18.73 1.50
N PHE A 6 22.60 18.42 1.31
CA PHE A 6 23.35 18.74 0.09
C PHE A 6 24.18 17.55 -0.36
N SER A 7 24.53 17.50 -1.63
CA SER A 7 25.36 16.45 -2.21
C SER A 7 26.79 16.92 -2.38
N ILE A 8 27.74 16.01 -2.12
CA ILE A 8 29.16 16.18 -2.41
C ILE A 8 29.52 15.11 -3.45
N ALA A 9 30.11 15.52 -4.56
CA ALA A 9 30.67 14.64 -5.57
C ALA A 9 32.20 14.78 -5.57
N ASP A 10 32.90 13.68 -5.84
CA ASP A 10 34.30 13.80 -6.25
C ASP A 10 34.33 14.35 -7.68
N ILE A 11 35.18 15.33 -7.95
CA ILE A 11 35.26 15.99 -9.26
C ILE A 11 35.69 14.99 -10.33
N ASP A 12 36.53 14.02 -9.94
CA ASP A 12 37.12 13.04 -10.83
C ASP A 12 36.27 11.76 -10.96
N ASP A 13 35.25 11.56 -10.10
CA ASP A 13 34.33 10.43 -10.18
C ASP A 13 32.90 10.78 -9.71
N PRO A 14 32.04 11.27 -10.64
CA PRO A 14 30.65 11.60 -10.34
C PRO A 14 29.78 10.36 -10.00
N SER A 15 30.31 9.14 -10.11
CA SER A 15 29.63 7.92 -9.68
C SER A 15 29.56 7.79 -8.14
N HIS A 16 30.39 8.56 -7.43
CA HIS A 16 30.53 8.54 -5.97
C HIS A 16 29.87 9.75 -5.27
N ILE A 17 28.71 10.19 -5.77
CA ILE A 17 27.92 11.23 -5.08
C ILE A 17 27.51 10.74 -3.69
N ARG A 18 27.86 11.54 -2.67
CA ARG A 18 27.43 11.37 -1.28
C ARG A 18 26.42 12.45 -0.91
N VAL A 19 25.31 12.05 -0.31
CA VAL A 19 24.33 12.97 0.27
C VAL A 19 24.67 13.18 1.74
N VAL A 20 24.78 14.43 2.15
CA VAL A 20 24.95 14.84 3.55
C VAL A 20 23.57 15.09 4.14
N LEU A 21 23.30 14.43 5.27
CA LEU A 21 22.03 14.50 5.98
C LEU A 21 22.27 15.01 7.41
N TYR A 22 21.39 15.88 7.88
CA TYR A 22 21.41 16.37 9.25
C TYR A 22 20.19 15.83 10.00
N ALA A 23 20.42 15.15 11.12
CA ALA A 23 19.37 14.65 11.99
C ALA A 23 19.80 14.75 13.46
N SER A 24 18.94 15.28 14.32
CA SER A 24 19.16 15.36 15.77
C SER A 24 20.50 16.01 16.17
N GLY A 25 20.90 17.07 15.46
CA GLY A 25 22.17 17.77 15.70
C GLY A 25 23.43 17.01 15.27
N ARG A 26 23.28 15.87 14.57
CA ARG A 26 24.39 15.09 14.01
C ARG A 26 24.40 15.20 12.48
N MET A 27 25.60 15.19 11.92
CA MET A 27 25.84 15.14 10.48
C MET A 27 26.22 13.72 10.08
N GLY A 28 25.54 13.15 9.10
CA GLY A 28 25.88 11.88 8.48
C GLY A 28 25.98 12.03 6.96
N HIS A 29 26.61 11.06 6.30
CA HIS A 29 26.63 10.99 4.84
C HIS A 29 26.35 9.58 4.34
N ALA A 30 25.68 9.47 3.21
CA ALA A 30 25.40 8.18 2.56
C ALA A 30 25.60 8.29 1.05
N PRO A 31 26.05 7.22 0.37
CA PRO A 31 26.12 7.21 -1.09
C PRO A 31 24.72 7.36 -1.69
N LEU A 32 24.55 8.30 -2.62
CA LEU A 32 23.25 8.57 -3.26
C LEU A 32 22.66 7.30 -3.90
N ASN A 33 23.50 6.54 -4.62
CA ASN A 33 23.07 5.30 -5.27
C ASN A 33 22.57 4.23 -4.28
N ALA A 34 23.12 4.20 -3.07
CA ALA A 34 22.65 3.29 -2.02
C ALA A 34 21.27 3.73 -1.50
N LEU A 35 21.10 5.04 -1.25
CA LEU A 35 19.82 5.61 -0.83
C LEU A 35 18.73 5.38 -1.89
N LEU A 36 19.01 5.64 -3.16
CA LEU A 36 18.07 5.42 -4.27
C LEU A 36 17.66 3.95 -4.39
N LYS A 37 18.62 3.03 -4.26
CA LYS A 37 18.33 1.58 -4.26
C LYS A 37 17.44 1.19 -3.08
N GLN A 38 17.69 1.75 -1.89
CA GLN A 38 16.88 1.48 -0.71
C GLN A 38 15.45 1.99 -0.88
N ILE A 39 15.26 3.25 -1.33
CA ILE A 39 13.95 3.84 -1.58
C ILE A 39 13.18 3.00 -2.62
N LEU A 40 13.84 2.59 -3.71
CA LEU A 40 13.22 1.73 -4.72
C LEU A 40 12.80 0.37 -4.15
N GLN A 41 13.62 -0.23 -3.29
CA GLN A 41 13.28 -1.50 -2.63
C GLN A 41 12.10 -1.34 -1.67
N GLU A 42 12.04 -0.24 -0.94
CA GLU A 42 10.96 0.07 -0.01
C GLU A 42 9.64 0.27 -0.74
N GLY A 43 9.63 1.08 -1.81
CA GLY A 43 8.45 1.24 -2.68
C GLY A 43 7.94 -0.11 -3.23
N LYS A 44 8.85 -0.97 -3.71
CA LYS A 44 8.47 -2.33 -4.17
C LYS A 44 7.88 -3.21 -3.06
N ARG A 45 8.29 -3.03 -1.80
CA ARG A 45 7.73 -3.78 -0.66
C ARG A 45 6.35 -3.24 -0.30
N GLU A 46 6.18 -1.93 -0.29
CA GLU A 46 4.89 -1.27 -0.05
C GLU A 46 3.88 -1.67 -1.13
N ASP A 47 4.24 -1.62 -2.40
CA ASP A 47 3.40 -2.04 -3.52
C ASP A 47 2.88 -3.49 -3.34
N LYS A 48 3.78 -4.42 -3.00
CA LYS A 48 3.41 -5.81 -2.73
C LYS A 48 2.44 -5.95 -1.55
N LYS A 49 2.67 -5.18 -0.48
CA LYS A 49 1.79 -5.14 0.70
C LYS A 49 0.41 -4.60 0.32
N HIS A 50 0.35 -3.51 -0.44
CA HIS A 50 -0.89 -2.92 -0.92
C HIS A 50 -1.66 -3.88 -1.83
N GLN A 51 -0.99 -4.54 -2.77
CA GLN A 51 -1.59 -5.53 -3.64
C GLN A 51 -2.23 -6.69 -2.84
N LYS A 52 -1.51 -7.23 -1.84
CA LYS A 52 -2.04 -8.30 -0.98
C LYS A 52 -3.29 -7.84 -0.22
N ASN A 53 -3.23 -6.66 0.38
CA ASN A 53 -4.37 -6.08 1.11
C ASN A 53 -5.56 -5.85 0.20
N TYR A 54 -5.33 -5.35 -1.02
CA TYR A 54 -6.37 -5.12 -2.01
C TYR A 54 -7.07 -6.42 -2.41
N ILE A 55 -6.33 -7.48 -2.71
CA ILE A 55 -6.89 -8.81 -3.01
C ILE A 55 -7.74 -9.32 -1.84
N GLN A 56 -7.24 -9.19 -0.60
CA GLN A 56 -7.99 -9.63 0.58
C GLN A 56 -9.29 -8.82 0.78
N LEU A 57 -9.26 -7.51 0.53
CA LEU A 57 -10.45 -6.67 0.59
C LEU A 57 -11.46 -7.05 -0.48
N LEU A 58 -11.00 -7.28 -1.72
CA LEU A 58 -11.87 -7.75 -2.81
C LEU A 58 -12.57 -9.06 -2.44
N GLN A 59 -11.83 -10.05 -1.94
CA GLN A 59 -12.43 -11.33 -1.51
C GLN A 59 -13.50 -11.15 -0.45
N ARG A 60 -13.28 -10.25 0.52
CA ARG A 60 -14.26 -9.96 1.57
C ARG A 60 -15.49 -9.27 1.00
N ILE A 61 -15.33 -8.32 0.07
CA ILE A 61 -16.44 -7.64 -0.59
C ILE A 61 -17.26 -8.64 -1.39
N THR A 62 -16.62 -9.49 -2.20
CA THR A 62 -17.32 -10.52 -2.99
C THR A 62 -18.10 -11.49 -2.09
N ALA A 63 -17.50 -11.95 -0.99
CA ALA A 63 -18.22 -12.83 -0.04
C ALA A 63 -19.43 -12.13 0.59
N LEU A 64 -19.32 -10.83 0.92
CA LEU A 64 -20.44 -10.05 1.45
C LEU A 64 -21.55 -9.85 0.39
N GLU A 65 -21.18 -9.60 -0.87
CA GLU A 65 -22.12 -9.49 -1.99
C GLU A 65 -22.90 -10.79 -2.23
N GLU A 66 -22.21 -11.94 -2.16
CA GLU A 66 -22.82 -13.27 -2.26
C GLU A 66 -23.78 -13.54 -1.10
N GLN A 67 -23.37 -13.22 0.14
CA GLN A 67 -24.21 -13.35 1.33
C GLN A 67 -25.46 -12.48 1.23
N LEU A 68 -25.31 -11.22 0.81
CA LEU A 68 -26.42 -10.30 0.62
C LEU A 68 -27.40 -10.82 -0.44
N THR A 69 -26.88 -11.27 -1.58
CA THR A 69 -27.70 -11.79 -2.69
C THR A 69 -28.46 -13.04 -2.27
N THR A 70 -27.83 -13.92 -1.50
CA THR A 70 -28.47 -15.14 -0.96
C THR A 70 -29.55 -14.78 0.05
N GLY A 71 -29.26 -13.87 0.99
CA GLY A 71 -30.24 -13.40 1.97
C GLY A 71 -31.46 -12.72 1.32
N ILE A 72 -31.27 -11.93 0.26
CA ILE A 72 -32.37 -11.34 -0.52
C ILE A 72 -33.22 -12.43 -1.18
N LYS A 73 -32.59 -13.44 -1.80
CA LYS A 73 -33.32 -14.57 -2.41
C LYS A 73 -34.13 -15.31 -1.35
N ASP A 74 -33.52 -15.69 -0.23
CA ASP A 74 -34.20 -16.41 0.85
C ASP A 74 -35.40 -15.62 1.40
N HIS A 75 -35.28 -14.30 1.54
CA HIS A 75 -36.36 -13.44 2.00
C HIS A 75 -37.50 -13.31 0.96
N SER A 76 -37.18 -13.28 -0.33
CA SER A 76 -38.18 -13.26 -1.40
C SER A 76 -38.98 -14.57 -1.47
N PHE A 77 -38.32 -15.73 -1.33
CA PHE A 77 -38.98 -17.04 -1.30
C PHE A 77 -39.87 -17.23 -0.06
N SER A 78 -39.48 -16.66 1.09
CA SER A 78 -40.30 -16.70 2.31
C SER A 78 -41.61 -15.90 2.15
N SER A 79 -41.55 -14.75 1.46
CA SER A 79 -42.73 -13.91 1.21
C SER A 79 -43.72 -14.52 0.23
N GLU A 80 -43.26 -15.24 -0.81
CA GLU A 80 -44.13 -15.93 -1.77
C GLU A 80 -44.88 -17.11 -1.14
N LYS A 81 -44.24 -17.85 -0.23
CA LYS A 81 -44.90 -18.97 0.48
C LYS A 81 -45.97 -18.50 1.46
N ALA A 82 -45.79 -17.34 2.10
CA ALA A 82 -46.77 -16.77 3.02
C ALA A 82 -48.04 -16.25 2.32
N GLY A 83 -47.98 -15.91 1.03
CA GLY A 83 -49.13 -15.46 0.23
C GLY A 83 -49.99 -16.59 -0.36
N ARG A 84 -49.60 -17.85 -0.21
CA ARG A 84 -50.24 -19.01 -0.86
C ARG A 84 -51.01 -19.87 0.16
N PHE A 85 -52.02 -19.28 0.80
CA PHE A 85 -53.02 -20.07 1.54
C PHE A 85 -54.08 -20.61 0.55
N PRO A 86 -54.35 -21.93 0.52
CA PRO A 86 -55.43 -22.47 -0.30
C PRO A 86 -56.78 -22.00 0.26
N LYS A 87 -57.67 -21.57 -0.65
CA LYS A 87 -59.07 -21.26 -0.35
C LYS A 87 -59.87 -22.52 -0.04
#